data_AF-E4TQU9-F1
#
_entry.id   AF-E4TQU9-F1
#
_cell.length_a   1.000
_cell.length_b   1.000
_cell.length_c   1.000
_cell.angle_alpha   90.00
_cell.angle_beta   90.00
_cell.angle_gamma   90.00
#
_symmetry.space_group_name_H-M   'P 1'
#
loop_
_entity.id
_entity.type
_entity.pdbx_description
1 polymer ?
#
loop_
_entity_poly.entity_id
_entity_poly.type
_entity_poly.pdbx_seq_one_letter_code
_entity_poly.pdbx_strand_id
1 'polypeptide(L)'
;MSNLRRNDPCHCGSGKKYKNCHMGKESSGINNNKNLLYIAIMVIIVAIAGFSVYFNAQESPSQNVNSNRGPVAQPPGEAPPGKVWSSEHGHWHDK
;
A
#
# COMPACT_ATOMS: atom_id res chain seq x y z
N MET A 1 -47.63 1.78 1.09
CA MET A 1 -46.66 1.74 2.20
C MET A 1 -45.78 2.98 2.13
N SER A 2 -45.76 3.80 3.18
CA SER A 2 -44.80 4.90 3.27
C SER A 2 -43.39 4.31 3.38
N ASN A 3 -42.52 4.67 2.43
CA ASN A 3 -41.10 4.35 2.51
C ASN A 3 -40.46 5.25 3.59
N LEU A 4 -40.66 4.91 4.87
CA LEU A 4 -39.95 5.53 5.98
C LEU A 4 -38.45 5.37 5.74
N ARG A 5 -37.75 6.48 5.48
CA ARG A 5 -36.31 6.42 5.23
C ARG A 5 -35.60 6.14 6.54
N ARG A 6 -34.44 5.49 6.43
CA ARG A 6 -33.57 5.12 7.56
C ARG A 6 -33.32 6.29 8.55
N ASN A 7 -33.23 7.52 8.06
CA ASN A 7 -32.95 8.72 8.87
C ASN A 7 -34.20 9.49 9.31
N ASP A 8 -35.41 9.14 8.87
CA ASP A 8 -36.64 9.88 9.19
C ASP A 8 -37.05 9.69 10.65
N PRO A 9 -37.84 10.61 11.24
CA PRO A 9 -38.43 10.43 12.56
C PRO A 9 -39.24 9.12 12.62
N CYS A 10 -39.06 8.35 13.69
CA CYS A 10 -39.76 7.10 13.84
C CYS A 10 -41.25 7.33 14.09
N HIS A 11 -42.10 6.53 13.43
CA HIS A 11 -43.56 6.62 13.53
C HIS A 11 -44.15 6.22 14.91
N CYS A 12 -43.33 5.79 15.87
CA CYS A 12 -43.78 5.43 17.23
C CYS A 12 -43.84 6.63 18.19
N GLY A 13 -43.59 7.85 17.72
CA GLY A 13 -43.63 9.05 18.54
C GLY A 13 -42.44 9.25 19.47
N SER A 14 -41.39 8.41 19.38
CA SER A 14 -40.21 8.49 20.25
C SER A 14 -39.27 9.68 19.96
N GLY A 15 -39.48 10.41 18.87
CA GLY A 15 -38.58 11.48 18.39
C GLY A 15 -37.21 10.99 17.88
N LYS A 16 -36.93 9.69 17.95
CA LYS A 16 -35.67 9.07 17.48
C LYS A 16 -35.75 8.78 15.98
N LYS A 17 -34.60 8.76 15.29
CA LYS A 17 -34.51 8.32 13.88
C LYS A 17 -34.96 6.86 13.75
N TYR A 18 -35.65 6.53 12.66
CA TYR A 18 -36.19 5.18 12.40
C TYR A 18 -35.12 4.08 12.54
N LYS A 19 -33.89 4.33 12.04
CA LYS A 19 -32.73 3.44 12.21
C LYS A 19 -32.34 3.09 13.64
N ASN A 20 -32.62 4.00 14.58
CA ASN A 20 -32.23 3.86 15.99
C ASN A 20 -33.42 3.43 16.86
N CYS A 21 -34.57 3.15 16.25
CA CYS A 21 -35.79 2.81 16.97
C CYS A 21 -36.37 1.48 16.48
N HIS A 22 -37.01 1.44 15.31
CA HIS A 22 -37.73 0.25 14.83
C HIS A 22 -37.05 -0.47 13.65
N MET A 23 -35.99 0.09 13.07
CA MET A 23 -35.26 -0.61 12.00
C MET A 23 -34.39 -1.75 12.54
N GLY A 24 -33.96 -1.68 13.81
CA GLY A 24 -32.90 -2.54 14.35
C GLY A 24 -31.58 -2.34 13.59
N LYS A 25 -30.44 -2.54 14.26
CA LYS A 25 -29.25 -2.90 13.50
C LYS A 25 -29.38 -4.40 13.25
N GLU A 26 -29.44 -4.80 11.99
CA GLU A 26 -28.87 -6.10 11.61
C GLU A 26 -27.39 -6.04 11.98
N SER A 27 -27.08 -6.44 13.20
CA SER A 27 -25.70 -6.73 13.56
C SER A 27 -25.33 -7.93 12.72
N SER A 28 -24.62 -7.71 11.61
CA SER A 28 -23.70 -8.72 11.09
C SER A 28 -23.02 -9.31 12.32
N GLY A 29 -23.29 -10.58 12.60
CA GLY A 29 -23.03 -11.22 13.88
C GLY A 29 -21.55 -11.23 14.19
N ILE A 30 -21.03 -10.12 14.70
CA ILE A 30 -19.77 -10.08 15.41
C ILE A 30 -20.11 -10.67 16.76
N ASN A 31 -19.87 -11.97 16.87
CA ASN A 31 -19.76 -12.64 18.15
C ASN A 31 -18.90 -11.76 19.06
N ASN A 32 -19.47 -11.38 20.19
CA ASN A 32 -18.85 -10.54 21.21
C ASN A 32 -17.78 -11.31 22.01
N ASN A 33 -17.20 -12.37 21.44
CA ASN A 33 -16.03 -13.05 21.96
C ASN A 33 -14.80 -12.18 21.67
N LYS A 34 -14.67 -11.11 22.45
CA LYS A 34 -13.54 -10.17 22.38
C LYS A 34 -12.20 -10.91 22.38
N ASN A 35 -12.13 -12.07 23.03
CA ASN A 35 -10.95 -12.96 23.01
C ASN A 35 -10.59 -13.45 21.60
N LEU A 36 -11.54 -13.87 20.77
CA LEU A 36 -11.28 -14.26 19.38
C LEU A 36 -10.85 -13.07 18.53
N LEU A 37 -11.47 -11.90 18.76
CA LEU A 37 -11.08 -10.65 18.12
C LEU A 37 -9.64 -10.25 18.51
N TYR A 38 -9.27 -10.33 19.79
CA TYR A 38 -7.92 -10.06 20.26
C TYR A 38 -6.92 -11.06 19.70
N ILE A 39 -7.24 -12.36 19.67
CA ILE A 39 -6.36 -13.39 19.08
C ILE A 39 -6.14 -13.10 17.59
N ALA A 40 -7.20 -12.81 16.82
CA ALA A 40 -7.08 -12.49 15.40
C ALA A 40 -6.23 -11.22 15.18
N ILE A 41 -6.45 -10.17 15.97
CA ILE A 41 -5.64 -8.93 15.90
C ILE A 41 -4.17 -9.22 16.25
N MET A 42 -3.90 -10.01 17.28
CA MET A 42 -2.53 -10.35 17.69
C MET A 42 -1.80 -11.19 16.63
N VAL A 43 -2.47 -12.15 15.99
CA VAL A 43 -1.88 -12.92 14.88
C VAL A 43 -1.54 -12.02 13.70
N ILE A 44 -2.41 -11.07 13.35
CA ILE A 44 -2.16 -10.11 12.28
C ILE A 44 -0.97 -9.21 12.62
N ILE A 45 -0.88 -8.70 13.85
CA ILE A 45 0.24 -7.86 14.29
C ILE A 45 1.57 -8.62 14.22
N VAL A 46 1.60 -9.87 14.69
CA VAL A 46 2.81 -10.72 14.64
C VAL A 46 3.21 -11.04 13.20
N ALA A 47 2.23 -11.33 12.33
CA ALA A 47 2.48 -11.56 10.91
C ALA A 47 3.05 -10.32 10.21
N ILE A 48 2.49 -9.13 10.47
CA ILE A 48 2.99 -7.87 9.91
C ILE A 48 4.40 -7.57 10.42
N ALA A 49 4.66 -7.69 11.73
CA ALA A 49 5.99 -7.45 12.29
C ALA A 49 7.03 -8.43 11.73
N GLY A 50 6.69 -9.72 11.65
CA GLY A 50 7.54 -10.75 11.05
C GLY A 50 7.79 -10.49 9.55
N PHE A 51 6.76 -10.10 8.81
CA PHE A 51 6.86 -9.72 7.40
C PHE A 51 7.75 -8.49 7.22
N SER A 52 7.61 -7.44 8.04
CA SER A 52 8.48 -6.27 7.99
C SER A 52 9.94 -6.64 8.25
N VAL A 53 10.23 -7.46 9.26
CA VAL A 53 11.61 -7.92 9.52
C VAL A 53 12.14 -8.77 8.36
N TYR A 54 11.33 -9.67 7.81
CA TYR A 54 11.70 -10.50 6.66
C TYR A 54 11.99 -9.66 5.40
N PHE A 55 11.15 -8.68 5.08
CA PHE A 55 11.36 -7.77 3.95
C PHE A 55 12.53 -6.81 4.18
N ASN A 56 12.71 -6.28 5.39
CA ASN A 56 13.88 -5.45 5.72
C ASN A 56 15.19 -6.25 5.63
N ALA A 57 15.18 -7.54 6.02
CA ALA A 57 16.32 -8.42 5.82
C ALA A 57 16.58 -8.74 4.33
N GLN A 58 15.59 -8.54 3.45
CA GLN A 58 15.69 -8.72 2.01
C GLN A 58 16.01 -7.41 1.26
N GLU A 59 16.04 -6.26 1.95
CA GLU A 59 16.74 -5.08 1.46
C GLU A 59 18.24 -5.38 1.43
N SER A 60 18.66 -6.03 0.35
CA SER A 60 20.03 -5.92 -0.15
C SER A 60 20.38 -4.44 -0.10
N PRO A 61 21.56 -4.03 0.40
CA PRO A 61 21.93 -2.63 0.39
C PRO A 61 21.88 -2.20 -1.06
N SER A 62 20.81 -1.50 -1.46
CA SER A 62 20.77 -0.84 -2.75
C SER A 62 21.93 0.11 -2.64
N GLN A 63 22.99 -0.25 -3.37
CA GLN A 63 24.19 0.51 -3.41
C GLN A 63 23.71 1.92 -3.75
N ASN A 64 23.80 2.83 -2.79
CA ASN A 64 24.12 4.20 -3.09
C ASN A 64 25.46 4.12 -3.82
N VAL A 65 25.40 3.74 -5.10
CA VAL A 65 26.44 4.06 -6.05
C VAL A 65 26.27 5.54 -6.17
N ASN A 66 26.90 6.26 -5.24
CA ASN A 66 27.38 7.59 -5.48
C ASN A 66 27.99 7.52 -6.88
N SER A 67 27.31 8.12 -7.86
CA SER A 67 27.71 8.13 -9.26
C SER A 67 28.95 9.02 -9.44
N ASN A 68 30.00 8.75 -8.67
CA ASN A 68 31.36 9.08 -9.02
C ASN A 68 31.96 7.90 -9.80
N ARG A 69 31.25 7.46 -10.85
CA ARG A 69 31.93 6.73 -11.92
C ARG A 69 32.75 7.77 -12.65
N GLY A 70 34.07 7.70 -12.49
CA GLY A 70 34.98 8.47 -13.32
C GLY A 70 34.76 8.19 -14.81
N PRO A 71 35.37 8.98 -15.72
CA PRO A 71 35.17 8.83 -17.15
C PRO A 71 35.41 7.39 -17.60
N VAL A 72 34.39 6.77 -18.20
CA VAL A 72 34.47 5.44 -18.77
C VAL A 72 35.21 5.54 -20.10
N ALA A 73 36.31 4.79 -20.24
CA ALA A 73 37.08 4.73 -21.46
C ALA A 73 36.23 4.12 -22.60
N GLN A 74 36.40 4.65 -23.81
CA GLN A 74 35.72 4.12 -24.99
C GLN A 74 36.15 2.67 -25.23
N PRO A 75 35.22 1.75 -25.57
CA PRO A 75 35.59 0.40 -25.96
C PRO A 75 36.52 0.42 -27.18
N PRO A 76 37.50 -0.50 -27.27
CA PRO A 76 38.39 -0.59 -28.42
C PRO A 76 37.60 -0.93 -29.68
N GLY A 77 37.70 -0.07 -30.71
CA GLY A 77 37.00 -0.23 -31.98
C GLY A 77 36.63 1.11 -32.63
N GLU A 78 36.33 1.09 -33.93
CA GLU A 78 35.82 2.28 -34.62
C GLU A 78 34.43 2.65 -34.12
N ALA A 79 34.16 3.96 -34.04
CA ALA A 79 32.87 4.46 -33.61
C ALA A 79 31.77 4.07 -34.63
N PRO A 80 30.56 3.67 -34.18
CA PRO A 80 29.43 3.49 -35.08
C PRO A 80 29.17 4.75 -35.92
N PRO A 81 28.86 4.62 -37.23
CA PRO A 81 28.58 5.76 -38.10
C PRO A 81 27.51 6.67 -37.49
N GLY A 82 27.83 7.95 -37.35
CA GLY A 82 26.92 8.97 -36.80
C GLY A 82 26.82 9.02 -35.27
N LYS A 83 27.56 8.18 -34.52
CA LYS A 83 27.53 8.20 -33.06
C LYS A 83 28.78 8.80 -32.41
N VAL A 84 28.60 9.44 -31.24
CA VAL A 84 29.67 10.00 -30.39
C VAL A 84 29.68 9.31 -29.02
N TRP A 85 30.87 9.07 -28.47
CA TRP A 85 31.03 8.42 -27.17
C TRP A 85 30.80 9.44 -26.02
N SER A 86 29.90 9.12 -25.09
CA SER A 86 29.76 9.88 -23.85
C SER A 86 30.55 9.18 -22.74
N SER A 87 31.75 9.69 -22.44
CA SER A 87 32.61 9.15 -21.38
C SER A 87 32.01 9.23 -19.99
N GLU A 88 31.10 10.17 -19.75
CA GLU A 88 30.36 10.31 -18.50
C GLU A 88 29.35 9.18 -18.30
N HIS A 89 28.69 8.76 -19.38
CA HIS A 89 27.58 7.81 -19.31
C HIS A 89 27.88 6.42 -19.87
N GLY A 90 29.08 6.20 -20.41
CA GLY A 90 29.52 4.92 -20.94
C GLY A 90 28.68 4.40 -22.13
N HIS A 91 28.10 5.29 -22.94
CA HIS A 91 27.31 4.89 -24.11
C HIS A 91 27.44 5.86 -25.29
N TRP A 92 27.01 5.38 -26.46
CA TRP A 92 26.99 6.12 -27.72
C TRP A 92 25.74 6.99 -27.82
N HIS A 93 25.90 8.24 -28.24
CA HIS A 93 24.81 9.16 -28.60
C HIS A 93 24.81 9.38 -30.10
N ASP A 94 23.65 9.60 -30.70
CA ASP A 94 23.58 10.07 -32.07
C ASP A 94 24.02 11.54 -32.14
N LYS A 95 24.67 11.93 -33.25
CA LYS A 95 25.03 13.32 -33.53
C LYS A 95 23.83 14.21 -33.86
#